data_AF-A0A7Y3A840-F1
#
_entry.id   AF-A0A7Y3A840-F1
#
_cell.length_a   1.000
_cell.length_b   1.000
_cell.length_c   1.000
_cell.angle_alpha   90.00
_cell.angle_beta   90.00
_cell.angle_gamma   90.00
#
_symmetry.space_group_name_H-M   'P 1'
#
loop_
_entity.id
_entity.type
_entity.pdbx_description
1 polymer ?
#
loop_
_entity_poly.entity_id
_entity_poly.type
_entity_poly.pdbx_seq_one_letter_code
_entity_poly.pdbx_strand_id
1 'polypeptide(L)'
;MTELFRQLRDGRVALAGAAVWALFDALLHVAADMVEPPRIAGNLAAIGAAAVAIVLVHFFQRHRLAAISSAIGAGLVLGFNAAWVVANMDSPDSGLPLPIPAAIFIGVALALLIWAAYRLLLQRHGHHAEDAETAARFPWAWASIPVVLFVVAGGVSFVGALAQSVMRQLHDDRLEVADYWSDELVILSAGLGFDNIVGTPGDDFETTRGAGGTWYENPDCVDDDGPLSSAVNERFINRMSRGEASFDDGLPIVTSWPVLTSTVHPEDFLFTLNTGEQVVPHAATMVPNWERNERNTLVMFGDFGNRGRAGEPDQVFPVKLEIVDDGTPLMFVGPGGVVESGVGLTWETDTSPYDVGPKLVGAKLNHIGDEPEGEGGVGFLENLALPNDEFALYGGGDFKIRILTTGGFSPDGLTGVTPDQFSDFFRLHATGPDGETVLMTETGVDYELAGGTLRVVGLSDLGEPEGGGIHYDDCYFEDSDNYIDIILEGDEVAARGLTFVEIPTAAEEGYLSFYNPGGPGPEPFPEVRYAAPGPPDLEPIINALDDPMRVSYDPD
;
A
#
# COMPACT_ATOMS: atom_id res chain seq x y z
N MET A 1 -0.63 32.99 3.61
CA MET A 1 0.07 33.41 2.37
C MET A 1 0.52 34.87 2.36
N THR A 2 -0.33 35.84 2.75
CA THR A 2 -0.06 37.29 2.59
C THR A 2 1.16 37.82 3.36
N GLU A 3 1.53 37.19 4.49
CA GLU A 3 2.72 37.56 5.29
C GLU A 3 4.02 37.02 4.70
N LEU A 4 4.02 35.76 4.26
CA LEU A 4 5.16 35.11 3.61
C LEU A 4 5.56 35.85 2.32
N PHE A 5 4.58 36.22 1.49
CA PHE A 5 4.83 37.03 0.30
C PHE A 5 5.36 38.43 0.62
N ARG A 6 5.00 38.98 1.79
CA ARG A 6 5.54 40.27 2.26
C ARG A 6 6.98 40.15 2.73
N GLN A 7 7.37 39.03 3.34
CA GLN A 7 8.75 38.77 3.76
C GLN A 7 9.67 38.45 2.58
N LEU A 8 9.18 37.73 1.56
CA LEU A 8 9.90 37.47 0.29
C LEU A 8 10.15 38.72 -0.56
N ARG A 9 9.60 39.88 -0.18
CA ARG A 9 9.96 41.16 -0.77
C ARG A 9 11.38 41.60 -0.42
N ASP A 10 11.98 41.06 0.65
CA ASP A 10 13.39 41.28 0.94
C ASP A 10 14.25 40.23 0.22
N GLY A 11 15.16 40.69 -0.64
CA GLY A 11 16.10 39.80 -1.34
C GLY A 11 16.96 38.96 -0.38
N ARG A 12 17.15 39.41 0.87
CA ARG A 12 17.85 38.65 1.92
C ARG A 12 17.08 37.40 2.35
N VAL A 13 15.75 37.49 2.43
CA VAL A 13 14.88 36.37 2.81
C VAL A 13 14.85 35.32 1.70
N ALA A 14 14.82 35.76 0.43
CA ALA A 14 14.91 34.86 -0.71
C ALA A 14 16.27 34.13 -0.77
N LEU A 15 17.37 34.80 -0.43
CA LEU A 15 18.69 34.18 -0.31
C LEU A 15 18.75 33.12 0.79
N ALA A 16 18.21 33.44 1.97
CA ALA A 16 18.14 32.48 3.07
C ALA A 16 17.28 31.27 2.69
N GLY A 17 16.13 31.49 2.03
CA GLY A 17 15.29 30.42 1.51
C GLY A 17 16.01 29.53 0.50
N ALA A 18 16.77 30.11 -0.45
CA ALA A 18 17.56 29.33 -1.41
C ALA A 18 18.61 28.44 -0.73
N ALA A 19 19.31 28.98 0.28
CA ALA A 19 20.33 28.23 1.01
C ALA A 19 19.72 27.09 1.85
N VAL A 20 18.62 27.36 2.55
CA VAL A 20 17.91 26.34 3.35
C VAL A 20 17.33 25.26 2.46
N TRP A 21 16.71 25.63 1.34
CA TRP A 21 16.14 24.67 0.40
C TRP A 21 17.22 23.78 -0.24
N ALA A 22 18.33 24.36 -0.71
CA ALA A 22 19.42 23.58 -1.29
C ALA A 22 20.13 22.68 -0.24
N LEU A 23 20.18 23.09 1.02
CA LEU A 23 20.68 22.25 2.10
C LEU A 23 19.73 21.08 2.39
N PHE A 24 18.43 21.34 2.44
CA PHE A 24 17.41 20.32 2.60
C PHE A 24 17.48 19.29 1.47
N ASP A 25 17.53 19.72 0.21
CA ASP A 25 17.65 18.85 -0.95
C ASP A 25 18.93 17.99 -0.91
N ALA A 26 20.07 18.57 -0.54
CA ALA A 26 21.32 17.82 -0.38
C ALA A 26 21.24 16.78 0.75
N LEU A 27 20.64 17.11 1.89
CA LEU A 27 20.49 16.19 3.01
C LEU A 27 19.49 15.07 2.70
N LEU A 28 18.39 15.37 2.01
CA LEU A 28 17.41 14.38 1.59
C LEU A 28 18.04 13.31 0.71
N HIS A 29 18.94 13.68 -0.20
CA HIS A 29 19.59 12.68 -1.07
C HIS A 29 20.68 11.89 -0.38
N VAL A 30 21.37 12.49 0.59
CA VAL A 30 22.29 11.72 1.44
C VAL A 30 21.51 10.73 2.32
N ALA A 31 20.34 11.14 2.83
CA ALA A 31 19.49 10.27 3.65
C ALA A 31 18.84 9.13 2.84
N ALA A 32 18.50 9.37 1.58
CA ALA A 32 17.94 8.37 0.67
C ALA A 32 19.00 7.53 -0.08
N ASP A 33 20.28 7.59 0.34
CA ASP A 33 21.45 6.95 -0.31
C ASP A 33 21.60 7.22 -1.82
N MET A 34 20.97 8.29 -2.32
CA MET A 34 21.03 8.75 -3.71
C MET A 34 22.19 9.74 -3.91
N VAL A 35 23.42 9.31 -3.61
CA VAL A 35 24.62 10.18 -3.67
C VAL A 35 25.06 10.40 -5.12
N GLU A 36 24.46 11.38 -5.79
CA GLU A 36 24.80 11.77 -7.15
C GLU A 36 25.75 12.98 -7.17
N PRO A 37 27.06 12.82 -7.48
CA PRO A 37 28.05 13.87 -7.29
C PRO A 37 27.75 15.20 -8.02
N PRO A 38 27.25 15.21 -9.27
CA PRO A 38 26.92 16.47 -9.96
C PRO A 38 25.75 17.21 -9.31
N ARG A 39 24.76 16.49 -8.78
CA ARG A 39 23.56 17.06 -8.15
C ARG A 39 23.89 17.70 -6.81
N ILE A 40 24.66 16.99 -5.98
CA ILE A 40 25.20 17.53 -4.71
C ILE A 40 26.06 18.77 -4.98
N ALA A 41 26.88 18.76 -6.04
CA ALA A 41 27.67 19.93 -6.44
C ALA A 41 26.79 21.14 -6.82
N GLY A 42 25.66 20.90 -7.48
CA GLY A 42 24.65 21.93 -7.77
C GLY A 42 24.09 22.58 -6.50
N ASN A 43 23.71 21.77 -5.51
CA ASN A 43 23.19 22.26 -4.23
C ASN A 43 24.23 23.02 -3.41
N LEU A 44 25.47 22.53 -3.35
CA LEU A 44 26.57 23.24 -2.71
C LEU A 44 26.87 24.58 -3.39
N ALA A 45 26.76 24.65 -4.73
CA ALA A 45 26.90 25.90 -5.46
C ALA A 45 25.79 26.91 -5.12
N ALA A 46 24.54 26.46 -4.95
CA ALA A 46 23.43 27.29 -4.49
C ALA A 46 23.66 27.86 -3.09
N ILE A 47 24.07 27.01 -2.13
CA ILE A 47 24.37 27.39 -0.75
C ILE A 47 25.51 28.40 -0.72
N GLY A 48 26.62 28.12 -1.41
CA GLY A 48 27.78 29.01 -1.48
C GLY A 48 27.45 30.37 -2.09
N ALA A 49 26.72 30.40 -3.19
CA ALA A 49 26.30 31.63 -3.85
C ALA A 49 25.38 32.47 -2.96
N ALA A 50 24.47 31.83 -2.22
CA ALA A 50 23.58 32.50 -1.28
C ALA A 50 24.34 33.07 -0.08
N ALA A 51 25.27 32.32 0.51
CA ALA A 51 26.10 32.78 1.62
C ALA A 51 26.96 34.01 1.23
N VAL A 52 27.62 33.96 0.08
CA VAL A 52 28.40 35.09 -0.44
C VAL A 52 27.51 36.32 -0.67
N ALA A 53 26.34 36.13 -1.26
CA ALA A 53 25.38 37.21 -1.51
C ALA A 53 24.87 37.85 -0.20
N ILE A 54 24.60 37.04 0.84
CA ILE A 54 24.21 37.52 2.17
C ILE A 54 25.33 38.35 2.79
N VAL A 55 26.59 37.89 2.75
CA VAL A 55 27.74 38.62 3.30
C VAL A 55 27.93 39.97 2.60
N LEU A 56 27.86 39.98 1.27
CA LEU A 56 28.00 41.19 0.45
C LEU A 56 26.92 42.23 0.77
N VAL A 57 25.69 41.79 1.04
CA VAL A 57 24.57 42.68 1.38
C VAL A 57 24.62 43.14 2.83
N HIS A 58 24.94 42.24 3.77
CA HIS A 58 24.87 42.53 5.20
C HIS A 58 26.05 43.37 5.67
N PHE A 59 27.28 43.00 5.29
CA PHE A 59 28.49 43.65 5.80
C PHE A 59 28.99 44.78 4.90
N PHE A 60 28.80 44.66 3.59
CA PHE A 60 29.39 45.59 2.63
C PHE A 60 28.38 46.46 1.90
N GLN A 61 27.07 46.22 2.09
CA GLN A 61 25.96 46.90 1.39
C GLN A 61 26.13 46.90 -0.14
N ARG A 62 26.79 45.86 -0.69
CA ARG A 62 27.09 45.71 -2.13
C ARG A 62 26.00 44.90 -2.82
N HIS A 63 24.78 45.43 -2.89
CA HIS A 63 23.61 44.74 -3.49
C HIS A 63 23.83 44.29 -4.95
N ARG A 64 24.63 45.03 -5.74
CA ARG A 64 25.01 44.64 -7.11
C ARG A 64 25.88 43.39 -7.16
N LEU A 65 26.90 43.31 -6.30
CA LEU A 65 27.80 42.16 -6.26
C LEU A 65 27.06 40.94 -5.73
N ALA A 66 26.14 41.13 -4.78
CA ALA A 66 25.28 40.06 -4.29
C ALA A 66 24.30 39.54 -5.36
N ALA A 67 23.69 40.43 -6.15
CA ALA A 67 22.85 40.01 -7.27
C ALA A 67 23.64 39.23 -8.34
N ILE A 68 24.88 39.65 -8.62
CA ILE A 68 25.79 38.92 -9.52
C ILE A 68 26.12 37.54 -8.92
N SER A 69 26.41 37.46 -7.62
CA SER A 69 26.64 36.19 -6.92
C SER A 69 25.45 35.23 -7.03
N SER A 70 24.23 35.72 -6.80
CA SER A 70 22.99 34.93 -6.96
C SER A 70 22.77 34.45 -8.39
N ALA A 71 23.04 35.30 -9.39
CA ALA A 71 22.91 34.93 -10.79
C ALA A 71 23.96 33.89 -11.23
N ILE A 72 25.19 34.00 -10.74
CA ILE A 72 26.24 32.98 -10.93
C ILE A 72 25.82 31.67 -10.28
N GLY A 73 25.28 31.71 -9.05
CA GLY A 73 24.73 30.54 -8.36
C GLY A 73 23.65 29.83 -9.17
N ALA A 74 22.68 30.58 -9.70
CA ALA A 74 21.63 30.02 -10.56
C ALA A 74 22.22 29.38 -11.83
N GLY A 75 23.21 30.01 -12.46
CA GLY A 75 23.90 29.44 -13.63
C GLY A 75 24.65 28.14 -13.31
N LEU A 76 25.29 28.05 -12.15
CA LEU A 76 25.99 26.83 -11.69
C LEU A 76 25.00 25.71 -11.36
N VAL A 77 23.90 26.00 -10.66
CA VAL A 77 22.83 25.03 -10.40
C VAL A 77 22.30 24.47 -11.72
N LEU A 78 22.00 25.33 -12.70
CA LEU A 78 21.53 24.89 -14.00
C LEU A 78 22.58 24.03 -14.73
N GLY A 79 23.85 24.43 -14.72
CA GLY A 79 24.93 23.73 -15.40
C GLY A 79 25.24 22.34 -14.83
N PHE A 80 25.32 22.22 -13.50
CA PHE A 80 25.57 20.93 -12.85
C PHE A 80 24.40 19.96 -13.02
N ASN A 81 23.17 20.46 -12.97
CA ASN A 81 22.01 19.62 -13.18
C ASN A 81 21.83 19.22 -14.65
N ALA A 82 22.17 20.09 -15.61
CA ALA A 82 22.22 19.68 -17.02
C ALA A 82 23.27 18.58 -17.27
N ALA A 83 24.44 18.66 -16.61
CA ALA A 83 25.46 17.62 -16.69
C ALA A 83 24.99 16.29 -16.07
N TRP A 84 24.24 16.36 -14.97
CA TRP A 84 23.61 15.19 -14.36
C TRP A 84 22.58 14.52 -15.29
N VAL A 85 21.69 15.30 -15.92
CA VAL A 85 20.72 14.76 -16.89
C VAL A 85 21.44 14.04 -18.03
N VAL A 86 22.44 14.68 -18.63
CA VAL A 86 23.21 14.10 -19.73
C VAL A 86 23.92 12.80 -19.31
N ALA A 87 24.41 12.71 -18.08
CA ALA A 87 25.06 11.51 -17.56
C ALA A 87 24.10 10.32 -17.35
N ASN A 88 22.80 10.58 -17.22
CA ASN A 88 21.78 9.58 -16.91
C ASN A 88 20.80 9.30 -18.06
N MET A 89 20.94 9.96 -19.21
CA MET A 89 20.04 9.78 -20.38
C MET A 89 20.14 8.41 -21.06
N ASP A 90 21.19 7.62 -20.79
CA ASP A 90 21.41 6.30 -21.41
C ASP A 90 21.13 5.12 -20.45
N SER A 91 20.53 5.36 -19.27
CA SER A 91 20.12 4.31 -18.33
C SER A 91 18.87 3.58 -18.84
N PRO A 92 18.90 2.24 -19.04
CA PRO A 92 17.75 1.46 -19.51
C PRO A 92 16.52 1.50 -18.58
N ASP A 93 16.72 1.87 -17.31
CA ASP A 93 15.71 1.72 -16.24
C ASP A 93 14.89 3.00 -16.01
N SER A 94 15.26 4.12 -16.64
CA SER A 94 14.60 5.42 -16.43
C SER A 94 13.67 5.74 -17.60
N GLY A 95 12.46 5.19 -17.59
CA GLY A 95 11.41 5.43 -18.59
C GLY A 95 10.94 6.90 -18.75
N LEU A 96 11.62 7.88 -18.15
CA LEU A 96 11.42 9.32 -18.36
C LEU A 96 12.78 10.05 -18.39
N PRO A 97 13.02 10.98 -19.35
CA PRO A 97 14.32 11.63 -19.57
C PRO A 97 14.77 12.63 -18.48
N LEU A 98 14.06 12.71 -17.36
CA LEU A 98 14.32 13.57 -16.21
C LEU A 98 13.45 13.09 -15.04
N PRO A 99 14.02 12.56 -13.94
CA PRO A 99 13.26 12.29 -12.71
C PRO A 99 12.58 13.59 -12.26
N ILE A 100 11.26 13.62 -12.37
CA ILE A 100 10.43 14.80 -12.09
C ILE A 100 10.70 15.38 -10.67
N PRO A 101 11.00 14.58 -9.61
CA PRO A 101 11.43 15.12 -8.32
C PRO A 101 12.64 16.04 -8.44
N ALA A 102 13.66 15.60 -9.18
CA ALA A 102 14.87 16.39 -9.38
C ALA A 102 14.54 17.72 -10.04
N ALA A 103 13.69 17.72 -11.07
CA ALA A 103 13.29 18.95 -11.75
C ALA A 103 12.60 19.97 -10.81
N ILE A 104 11.82 19.51 -9.82
CA ILE A 104 11.16 20.37 -8.82
C ILE A 104 12.19 20.97 -7.86
N PHE A 105 13.06 20.14 -7.28
CA PHE A 105 14.07 20.59 -6.32
C PHE A 105 15.04 21.60 -6.95
N ILE A 106 15.48 21.32 -8.18
CA ILE A 106 16.31 22.22 -9.00
C ILE A 106 15.53 23.50 -9.33
N GLY A 107 14.26 23.37 -9.72
CA GLY A 107 13.39 24.48 -10.10
C GLY A 107 13.19 25.49 -8.97
N VAL A 108 12.96 25.03 -7.74
CA VAL A 108 12.77 25.90 -6.57
C VAL A 108 14.07 26.64 -6.20
N ALA A 109 15.21 25.95 -6.18
CA ALA A 109 16.50 26.59 -5.91
C ALA A 109 16.83 27.68 -6.95
N LEU A 110 16.61 27.38 -8.24
CA LEU A 110 16.77 28.34 -9.34
C LEU A 110 15.83 29.54 -9.18
N ALA A 111 14.55 29.29 -8.89
CA ALA A 111 13.55 30.32 -8.70
C ALA A 111 13.94 31.30 -7.59
N LEU A 112 14.37 30.79 -6.44
CA LEU A 112 14.74 31.60 -5.28
C LEU A 112 16.02 32.42 -5.54
N LEU A 113 17.02 31.85 -6.21
CA LEU A 113 18.25 32.57 -6.57
C LEU A 113 18.00 33.67 -7.62
N ILE A 114 17.20 33.39 -8.64
CA ILE A 114 16.82 34.39 -9.66
C ILE A 114 15.97 35.49 -9.02
N TRP A 115 15.03 35.14 -8.14
CA TRP A 115 14.20 36.10 -7.42
C TRP A 115 15.04 36.98 -6.48
N ALA A 116 15.97 36.38 -5.73
CA ALA A 116 16.92 37.11 -4.89
C ALA A 116 17.75 38.11 -5.70
N ALA A 117 18.32 37.68 -6.83
CA ALA A 117 19.08 38.55 -7.74
C ALA A 117 18.23 39.76 -8.19
N TYR A 118 16.98 39.51 -8.59
CA TYR A 118 16.04 40.53 -9.02
C TYR A 118 15.72 41.55 -7.90
N ARG A 119 15.36 41.08 -6.70
CA ARG A 119 15.00 41.97 -5.57
C ARG A 119 16.21 42.80 -5.11
N LEU A 120 17.41 42.23 -5.10
CA LEU A 120 18.64 42.95 -4.74
C LEU A 120 18.98 44.05 -5.75
N LEU A 121 18.70 43.85 -7.04
CA LEU A 121 18.85 44.89 -8.06
C LEU A 121 17.82 46.02 -7.91
N LEU A 122 16.60 45.71 -7.49
CA LEU A 122 15.55 46.70 -7.23
C LEU A 122 15.82 47.54 -5.98
N GLN A 123 16.30 46.94 -4.89
CA GLN A 123 16.64 47.62 -3.63
C GLN A 123 17.71 48.72 -3.81
N ARG A 124 18.43 48.74 -4.94
CA ARG A 124 19.40 49.78 -5.30
C ARG A 124 18.79 51.16 -5.58
N HIS A 125 17.54 51.23 -6.03
CA HIS A 125 16.99 52.49 -6.58
C HIS A 125 16.44 53.47 -5.52
N GLY A 126 16.57 53.18 -4.22
CA GLY A 126 15.99 54.01 -3.17
C GLY A 126 14.46 54.01 -3.22
N HIS A 127 13.81 54.51 -2.18
CA HIS A 127 12.35 54.52 -2.00
C HIS A 127 11.56 55.42 -2.99
N HIS A 128 11.94 55.48 -4.27
CA HIS A 128 11.20 56.22 -5.32
C HIS A 128 10.59 55.33 -6.41
N ALA A 129 10.41 54.03 -6.15
CA ALA A 129 9.66 53.15 -7.04
C ALA A 129 8.19 53.00 -6.62
N GLU A 130 7.52 54.12 -6.30
CA GLU A 130 6.05 54.16 -6.18
C GLU A 130 5.34 54.31 -7.54
N ASP A 131 6.07 54.43 -8.65
CA ASP A 131 5.46 54.34 -9.97
C ASP A 131 5.32 52.88 -10.38
N ALA A 132 4.12 52.32 -10.12
CA ALA A 132 3.67 51.00 -10.58
C ALA A 132 3.91 50.76 -12.08
N GLU A 133 4.02 51.83 -12.88
CA GLU A 133 4.28 51.79 -14.31
C GLU A 133 5.72 51.37 -14.68
N THR A 134 6.71 51.58 -13.81
CA THR A 134 8.12 51.22 -14.09
C THR A 134 8.41 49.77 -13.71
N ALA A 135 7.77 49.25 -12.66
CA ALA A 135 7.84 47.84 -12.27
C ALA A 135 7.18 46.91 -13.32
N ALA A 136 6.13 47.38 -13.99
CA ALA A 136 5.45 46.66 -15.06
C ALA A 136 6.24 46.61 -16.39
N ARG A 137 7.23 47.51 -16.58
CA ARG A 137 8.03 47.61 -17.82
C ARG A 137 9.31 46.76 -17.82
N PHE A 138 9.66 46.11 -16.71
CA PHE A 138 10.82 45.21 -16.66
C PHE A 138 10.39 43.77 -16.98
N PRO A 139 10.95 43.12 -18.03
CA PRO A 139 10.50 41.81 -18.52
C PRO A 139 10.62 40.67 -17.49
N TRP A 140 11.30 40.89 -16.36
CA TRP A 140 11.54 39.88 -15.33
C TRP A 140 10.39 39.69 -14.32
N ALA A 141 9.50 40.69 -14.15
CA ALA A 141 8.28 40.52 -13.34
C ALA A 141 7.29 39.53 -13.99
N TRP A 142 7.35 39.44 -15.32
CA TRP A 142 6.67 38.42 -16.11
C TRP A 142 7.44 37.10 -16.17
N ALA A 143 8.70 37.03 -15.73
CA ALA A 143 9.50 35.80 -15.74
C ALA A 143 9.33 34.96 -14.46
N SER A 144 8.98 35.57 -13.32
CA SER A 144 8.72 34.84 -12.06
C SER A 144 7.37 34.10 -12.05
N ILE A 145 6.38 34.58 -12.82
CA ILE A 145 5.08 33.93 -12.95
C ILE A 145 5.19 32.58 -13.68
N PRO A 146 5.87 32.47 -14.85
CA PRO A 146 6.17 31.19 -15.49
C PRO A 146 6.93 30.23 -14.59
N VAL A 147 7.85 30.70 -13.76
CA VAL A 147 8.65 29.84 -12.87
C VAL A 147 7.81 29.28 -11.72
N VAL A 148 6.97 30.10 -11.08
CA VAL A 148 6.04 29.61 -10.04
C VAL A 148 4.98 28.69 -10.66
N LEU A 149 4.46 29.03 -11.84
CA LEU A 149 3.57 28.16 -12.59
C LEU A 149 4.25 26.86 -13.01
N PHE A 150 5.54 26.89 -13.37
CA PHE A 150 6.31 25.69 -13.73
C PHE A 150 6.60 24.80 -12.50
N VAL A 151 6.85 25.39 -11.32
CA VAL A 151 7.04 24.65 -10.07
C VAL A 151 5.72 24.03 -9.59
N VAL A 152 4.62 24.79 -9.62
CA VAL A 152 3.30 24.29 -9.23
C VAL A 152 2.78 23.27 -10.24
N ALA A 153 2.87 23.55 -11.54
CA ALA A 153 2.50 22.59 -12.58
C ALA A 153 3.41 21.36 -12.57
N GLY A 154 4.70 21.52 -12.30
CA GLY A 154 5.65 20.42 -12.14
C GLY A 154 5.33 19.53 -10.94
N GLY A 155 5.00 20.14 -9.79
CA GLY A 155 4.55 19.41 -8.60
C GLY A 155 3.24 18.65 -8.80
N VAL A 156 2.24 19.29 -9.42
CA VAL A 156 0.96 18.63 -9.76
C VAL A 156 1.17 17.51 -10.79
N SER A 157 2.05 17.73 -11.78
CA SER A 157 2.38 16.71 -12.78
C SER A 157 3.15 15.53 -12.17
N PHE A 158 3.96 15.76 -11.13
CA PHE A 158 4.68 14.70 -10.41
C PHE A 158 3.74 13.78 -9.65
N VAL A 159 2.84 14.35 -8.84
CA VAL A 159 1.86 13.57 -8.08
C VAL A 159 0.95 12.78 -9.03
N GLY A 160 0.55 13.40 -10.15
CA GLY A 160 -0.21 12.70 -11.20
C GLY A 160 0.58 11.57 -11.87
N ALA A 161 1.86 11.77 -12.17
CA ALA A 161 2.71 10.75 -12.79
C ALA A 161 2.99 9.56 -11.86
N LEU A 162 3.18 9.82 -10.56
CA LEU A 162 3.37 8.76 -9.56
C LEU A 162 2.10 7.92 -9.43
N ALA A 163 0.93 8.56 -9.25
CA ALA A 163 -0.35 7.85 -9.18
C ALA A 163 -0.60 7.04 -10.46
N GLN A 164 -0.29 7.59 -11.63
CA GLN A 164 -0.41 6.88 -12.90
C GLN A 164 0.57 5.70 -13.03
N SER A 165 1.75 5.77 -12.40
CA SER A 165 2.71 4.66 -12.36
C SER A 165 2.20 3.52 -11.51
N VAL A 166 1.69 3.82 -10.31
CA VAL A 166 1.14 2.82 -9.40
C VAL A 166 -0.08 2.13 -10.01
N MET A 167 -1.03 2.91 -10.55
CA MET A 167 -2.20 2.35 -11.23
C MET A 167 -1.81 1.48 -12.43
N ARG A 168 -0.74 1.82 -13.15
CA ARG A 168 -0.25 0.98 -14.25
C ARG A 168 0.30 -0.36 -13.76
N GLN A 169 1.06 -0.35 -12.66
CA GLN A 169 1.63 -1.58 -12.08
C GLN A 169 0.54 -2.47 -11.48
N LEU A 170 -0.44 -1.88 -10.79
CA LEU A 170 -1.60 -2.61 -10.24
C LEU A 170 -2.47 -3.27 -11.33
N HIS A 171 -2.45 -2.75 -12.55
CA HIS A 171 -3.30 -3.18 -13.67
C HIS A 171 -2.47 -3.66 -14.87
N ASP A 172 -1.33 -4.28 -14.61
CA ASP A 172 -0.39 -4.74 -15.63
C ASP A 172 -0.63 -6.17 -16.11
N ASP A 173 -1.68 -6.86 -15.63
CA ASP A 173 -2.03 -8.24 -15.95
C ASP A 173 -0.97 -9.31 -15.62
N ARG A 174 0.22 -8.92 -15.15
CA ARG A 174 1.31 -9.87 -14.91
C ARG A 174 0.99 -10.78 -13.74
N LEU A 175 1.09 -12.07 -14.00
CA LEU A 175 1.01 -13.13 -13.00
C LEU A 175 2.31 -13.91 -13.03
N GLU A 176 2.83 -14.21 -11.86
CA GLU A 176 4.07 -14.93 -11.71
C GLU A 176 3.85 -15.99 -10.64
N VAL A 177 3.79 -17.25 -11.09
CA VAL A 177 3.48 -18.41 -10.25
C VAL A 177 2.24 -18.24 -9.37
N ALA A 178 1.23 -17.53 -9.87
CA ALA A 178 0.01 -17.22 -9.15
C ALA A 178 -0.84 -18.44 -8.86
N ASP A 179 -1.39 -18.52 -7.66
CA ASP A 179 -2.15 -19.67 -7.22
C ASP A 179 -3.55 -19.74 -7.87
N TYR A 180 -3.90 -20.93 -8.36
CA TYR A 180 -5.31 -21.29 -8.55
C TYR A 180 -5.72 -22.34 -7.52
N TRP A 181 -7.00 -22.33 -7.18
CA TRP A 181 -7.60 -23.05 -6.04
C TRP A 181 -8.62 -24.11 -6.47
N SER A 182 -8.96 -24.17 -7.75
CA SER A 182 -9.89 -25.14 -8.33
C SER A 182 -9.60 -25.36 -9.81
N ASP A 183 -9.98 -26.52 -10.34
CA ASP A 183 -9.97 -26.80 -11.78
C ASP A 183 -11.00 -25.97 -12.57
N GLU A 184 -11.97 -25.37 -11.87
CA GLU A 184 -13.03 -24.53 -12.45
C GLU A 184 -12.98 -23.11 -11.88
N LEU A 185 -13.27 -22.13 -12.74
CA LEU A 185 -13.44 -20.74 -12.34
C LEU A 185 -14.74 -20.58 -11.53
N VAL A 186 -14.60 -20.21 -10.26
CA VAL A 186 -15.72 -19.98 -9.34
C VAL A 186 -15.42 -18.79 -8.42
N ILE A 187 -16.48 -18.20 -7.87
CA ILE A 187 -16.38 -17.22 -6.79
C ILE A 187 -16.41 -18.01 -5.47
N LEU A 188 -15.36 -17.89 -4.67
CA LEU A 188 -15.22 -18.54 -3.37
C LEU A 188 -15.95 -17.74 -2.27
N SER A 189 -15.84 -16.41 -2.31
CA SER A 189 -16.60 -15.50 -1.45
C SER A 189 -16.81 -14.13 -2.08
N ALA A 190 -17.88 -13.43 -1.70
CA ALA A 190 -18.14 -12.04 -2.08
C ALA A 190 -19.02 -11.33 -1.03
N GLY A 191 -18.70 -11.58 0.25
CA GLY A 191 -19.46 -11.03 1.37
C GLY A 191 -18.96 -9.64 1.76
N LEU A 192 -19.86 -8.81 2.30
CA LEU A 192 -19.48 -7.54 2.92
C LEU A 192 -18.39 -7.79 3.98
N GLY A 193 -17.33 -6.99 3.97
CA GLY A 193 -16.29 -7.00 4.99
C GLY A 193 -16.66 -6.09 6.16
N PHE A 194 -16.95 -4.82 5.86
CA PHE A 194 -17.21 -3.78 6.85
C PHE A 194 -17.86 -2.53 6.26
N ASP A 195 -18.49 -1.73 7.14
CA ASP A 195 -19.30 -0.55 6.81
C ASP A 195 -18.53 0.78 6.98
N ASN A 196 -18.64 1.68 5.99
CA ASN A 196 -18.49 3.14 6.12
C ASN A 196 -17.10 3.69 6.56
N ILE A 197 -16.03 2.89 6.57
CA ILE A 197 -14.68 3.32 6.99
C ILE A 197 -13.68 3.52 5.84
N VAL A 198 -14.12 3.41 4.58
CA VAL A 198 -13.29 3.63 3.38
C VAL A 198 -13.58 5.00 2.77
N GLY A 199 -12.55 5.71 2.34
CA GLY A 199 -12.72 7.00 1.68
C GLY A 199 -13.09 8.12 2.65
N THR A 200 -12.59 8.05 3.89
CA THR A 200 -12.83 9.10 4.89
C THR A 200 -12.00 10.35 4.55
N PRO A 201 -12.41 11.55 4.98
CA PRO A 201 -11.64 12.79 4.75
C PRO A 201 -10.31 12.82 5.50
N GLY A 202 -10.16 11.97 6.52
CA GLY A 202 -9.03 11.85 7.44
C GLY A 202 -9.10 10.53 8.18
N ASP A 203 -8.00 10.18 8.84
CA ASP A 203 -7.83 8.98 9.66
C ASP A 203 -7.75 9.31 11.16
N ASP A 204 -7.93 10.58 11.55
CA ASP A 204 -7.88 11.06 12.93
C ASP A 204 -9.03 10.52 13.81
N PHE A 205 -8.84 10.58 15.14
CA PHE A 205 -9.80 10.10 16.14
C PHE A 205 -11.26 10.47 15.87
N GLU A 206 -11.56 11.74 15.58
CA GLU A 206 -12.95 12.20 15.43
C GLU A 206 -13.56 11.67 14.13
N THR A 207 -12.76 11.65 13.05
CA THR A 207 -13.20 11.09 11.76
C THR A 207 -13.43 9.58 11.87
N THR A 208 -12.49 8.86 12.45
CA THR A 208 -12.52 7.40 12.61
C THR A 208 -13.70 6.96 13.47
N ARG A 209 -13.88 7.59 14.64
CA ARG A 209 -15.04 7.33 15.50
C ARG A 209 -16.34 7.71 14.81
N GLY A 210 -16.37 8.84 14.10
CA GLY A 210 -17.55 9.31 13.37
C GLY A 210 -17.97 8.37 12.23
N ALA A 211 -17.00 7.71 11.59
CA ALA A 211 -17.22 6.67 10.58
C ALA A 211 -17.66 5.33 11.19
N GLY A 212 -17.54 5.18 12.51
CA GLY A 212 -17.75 3.92 13.25
C GLY A 212 -16.59 2.94 13.11
N GLY A 213 -15.39 3.46 12.83
CA GLY A 213 -14.15 2.69 12.85
C GLY A 213 -13.55 2.58 14.26
N THR A 214 -12.38 1.98 14.30
CA THR A 214 -11.63 1.69 15.53
C THR A 214 -10.39 2.55 15.60
N TRP A 215 -10.08 3.03 16.80
CA TRP A 215 -8.93 3.88 17.08
C TRP A 215 -8.21 3.37 18.33
N TYR A 216 -6.91 3.19 18.24
CA TYR A 216 -6.06 2.80 19.36
C TYR A 216 -5.10 3.94 19.68
N GLU A 217 -5.34 4.66 20.79
CA GLU A 217 -4.64 5.92 21.07
C GLU A 217 -3.16 5.71 21.44
N ASN A 218 -2.87 4.66 22.22
CA ASN A 218 -1.53 4.36 22.70
C ASN A 218 -1.29 2.85 22.53
N PRO A 219 -0.98 2.39 21.31
CA PRO A 219 -0.62 1.00 21.10
C PRO A 219 0.64 0.65 21.90
N ASP A 220 0.72 -0.59 22.39
CA ASP A 220 1.84 -1.04 23.22
C ASP A 220 3.06 -1.36 22.33
N CYS A 221 3.62 -0.31 21.73
CA CYS A 221 4.71 -0.41 20.75
C CYS A 221 6.06 -0.09 21.37
N VAL A 222 7.10 -0.79 20.91
CA VAL A 222 8.48 -0.51 21.32
C VAL A 222 8.91 0.89 20.88
N ASP A 223 8.55 1.26 19.66
CA ASP A 223 8.74 2.59 19.09
C ASP A 223 7.41 3.37 19.17
N ASP A 224 7.46 4.62 19.65
CA ASP A 224 6.28 5.48 19.86
C ASP A 224 5.74 5.96 18.51
N ASP A 225 5.09 5.06 17.77
CA ASP A 225 4.61 5.23 16.40
C ASP A 225 3.26 5.97 16.30
N GLY A 226 2.70 6.31 17.46
CA GLY A 226 1.44 7.03 17.58
C GLY A 226 0.22 6.11 17.41
N PRO A 227 -0.97 6.70 17.22
CA PRO A 227 -2.22 5.96 17.26
C PRO A 227 -2.48 5.17 15.97
N LEU A 228 -3.18 4.04 16.10
CA LEU A 228 -3.66 3.23 14.98
C LEU A 228 -5.13 3.54 14.66
N SER A 229 -5.49 3.45 13.38
CA SER A 229 -6.83 3.76 12.88
C SER A 229 -7.28 2.76 11.82
N SER A 230 -8.54 2.33 11.90
CA SER A 230 -9.15 1.49 10.86
C SER A 230 -9.70 2.30 9.67
N ALA A 231 -9.67 3.64 9.74
CA ALA A 231 -10.23 4.49 8.69
C ALA A 231 -9.21 4.71 7.55
N VAL A 232 -9.65 4.54 6.31
CA VAL A 232 -8.78 4.70 5.13
C VAL A 232 -9.13 5.99 4.39
N ASN A 233 -8.13 6.85 4.21
CA ASN A 233 -8.31 8.18 3.61
C ASN A 233 -8.71 8.13 2.12
N GLU A 234 -9.64 8.99 1.69
CA GLU A 234 -10.06 9.17 0.28
C GLU A 234 -8.89 9.36 -0.71
N ARG A 235 -7.83 10.06 -0.30
CA ARG A 235 -6.68 10.34 -1.17
C ARG A 235 -5.83 9.10 -1.42
N PHE A 236 -5.82 8.16 -0.48
CA PHE A 236 -5.15 6.89 -0.66
C PHE A 236 -5.95 6.04 -1.65
N ILE A 237 -7.25 5.86 -1.40
CA ILE A 237 -8.14 5.08 -2.26
C ILE A 237 -8.12 5.56 -3.71
N ASN A 238 -8.26 6.87 -3.94
CA ASN A 238 -8.30 7.45 -5.28
C ASN A 238 -6.96 7.33 -6.05
N ARG A 239 -5.86 6.92 -5.40
CA ARG A 239 -4.57 6.64 -6.05
C ARG A 239 -4.37 5.17 -6.40
N MET A 240 -5.08 4.27 -5.72
CA MET A 240 -4.87 2.83 -5.81
C MET A 240 -6.06 2.10 -6.46
N SER A 241 -7.15 2.82 -6.74
CA SER A 241 -8.41 2.24 -7.18
C SER A 241 -8.87 2.87 -8.50
N ARG A 242 -9.64 2.10 -9.26
CA ARG A 242 -10.47 2.63 -10.34
C ARG A 242 -11.79 3.07 -9.74
N GLY A 243 -12.06 4.37 -9.79
CA GLY A 243 -13.21 4.98 -9.13
C GLY A 243 -12.80 5.80 -7.92
N GLU A 244 -13.78 6.28 -7.17
CA GLU A 244 -13.59 7.07 -5.96
C GLU A 244 -14.49 6.49 -4.86
N ALA A 245 -14.03 6.58 -3.61
CA ALA A 245 -14.80 6.15 -2.44
C ALA A 245 -15.02 7.32 -1.49
N SER A 246 -16.16 7.37 -0.80
CA SER A 246 -16.49 8.42 0.16
C SER A 246 -17.39 7.88 1.27
N PHE A 247 -16.79 7.45 2.38
CA PHE A 247 -17.47 6.71 3.44
C PHE A 247 -18.13 5.43 2.91
N ASP A 248 -17.41 4.74 2.05
CA ASP A 248 -17.87 3.51 1.43
C ASP A 248 -17.61 2.31 2.36
N ASP A 249 -18.34 1.25 2.07
CA ASP A 249 -18.13 -0.08 2.63
C ASP A 249 -16.99 -0.80 1.91
N GLY A 250 -16.33 -1.73 2.61
CA GLY A 250 -15.32 -2.61 2.03
C GLY A 250 -15.88 -4.01 1.77
N LEU A 251 -15.70 -4.53 0.55
CA LEU A 251 -16.19 -5.85 0.15
C LEU A 251 -15.13 -6.61 -0.68
N PRO A 252 -14.48 -7.63 -0.10
CA PRO A 252 -13.58 -8.52 -0.84
C PRO A 252 -14.36 -9.57 -1.65
N ILE A 253 -13.95 -9.77 -2.90
CA ILE A 253 -14.41 -10.83 -3.79
C ILE A 253 -13.25 -11.77 -4.04
N VAL A 254 -13.38 -13.02 -3.60
CA VAL A 254 -12.33 -14.04 -3.69
C VAL A 254 -12.72 -15.06 -4.74
N THR A 255 -11.81 -15.35 -5.66
CA THR A 255 -12.04 -16.21 -6.83
C THR A 255 -11.04 -17.35 -6.88
N SER A 256 -11.43 -18.48 -7.49
CA SER A 256 -10.56 -19.65 -7.54
C SER A 256 -9.35 -19.46 -8.45
N TRP A 257 -9.40 -18.56 -9.42
CA TRP A 257 -8.32 -18.29 -10.36
C TRP A 257 -7.88 -16.83 -10.24
N PRO A 258 -6.59 -16.51 -10.48
CA PRO A 258 -6.12 -15.15 -10.47
C PRO A 258 -6.71 -14.32 -11.62
N VAL A 259 -6.99 -13.06 -11.34
CA VAL A 259 -7.61 -12.11 -12.29
C VAL A 259 -6.56 -11.42 -13.15
N LEU A 260 -6.92 -11.15 -14.41
CA LEU A 260 -6.21 -10.18 -15.25
C LEU A 260 -6.64 -8.77 -14.82
N THR A 261 -5.80 -8.14 -14.00
CA THR A 261 -6.13 -6.92 -13.27
C THR A 261 -6.54 -5.75 -14.17
N SER A 262 -6.03 -5.64 -15.39
CA SER A 262 -6.41 -4.60 -16.35
C SER A 262 -7.87 -4.63 -16.75
N THR A 263 -8.52 -5.80 -16.61
CA THR A 263 -9.93 -6.06 -16.92
C THR A 263 -10.88 -5.76 -15.76
N VAL A 264 -10.35 -5.39 -14.58
CA VAL A 264 -11.17 -5.10 -13.41
C VAL A 264 -11.78 -3.71 -13.51
N HIS A 265 -13.11 -3.65 -13.55
CA HIS A 265 -13.90 -2.42 -13.52
C HIS A 265 -15.04 -2.54 -12.51
N PRO A 266 -15.42 -1.45 -11.81
CA PRO A 266 -16.58 -1.48 -10.91
C PRO A 266 -17.86 -2.02 -11.59
N GLU A 267 -18.06 -1.68 -12.86
CA GLU A 267 -19.22 -2.06 -13.66
C GLU A 267 -19.33 -3.57 -13.97
N ASP A 268 -18.25 -4.34 -13.78
CA ASP A 268 -18.28 -5.80 -13.90
C ASP A 268 -19.13 -6.48 -12.82
N PHE A 269 -19.38 -5.78 -11.69
CA PHE A 269 -19.97 -6.37 -10.49
C PHE A 269 -21.36 -5.78 -10.21
N LEU A 270 -22.37 -6.65 -10.18
CA LEU A 270 -23.73 -6.28 -9.78
C LEU A 270 -24.12 -7.01 -8.50
N PHE A 271 -24.28 -6.26 -7.42
CA PHE A 271 -24.75 -6.80 -6.15
C PHE A 271 -26.26 -6.65 -6.02
N THR A 272 -26.93 -7.68 -5.51
CA THR A 272 -28.31 -7.57 -5.03
C THR A 272 -28.30 -7.61 -3.51
N LEU A 273 -28.89 -6.60 -2.89
CA LEU A 273 -29.02 -6.48 -1.44
C LEU A 273 -30.20 -7.31 -0.92
N ASN A 274 -30.20 -7.64 0.36
CA ASN A 274 -31.34 -8.31 1.02
C ASN A 274 -32.67 -7.52 0.91
N THR A 275 -32.60 -6.22 0.61
CA THR A 275 -33.74 -5.34 0.32
C THR A 275 -34.32 -5.54 -1.09
N GLY A 276 -33.60 -6.24 -1.97
CA GLY A 276 -33.90 -6.39 -3.40
C GLY A 276 -33.36 -5.26 -4.27
N GLU A 277 -32.69 -4.26 -3.69
CA GLU A 277 -31.97 -3.22 -4.42
C GLU A 277 -30.75 -3.81 -5.13
N GLN A 278 -30.41 -3.25 -6.30
CA GLN A 278 -29.21 -3.60 -7.03
C GLN A 278 -28.23 -2.44 -7.01
N VAL A 279 -26.98 -2.72 -6.63
CA VAL A 279 -25.93 -1.71 -6.50
C VAL A 279 -24.69 -2.12 -7.30
N VAL A 280 -24.01 -1.12 -7.84
CA VAL A 280 -22.73 -1.25 -8.54
C VAL A 280 -21.69 -0.55 -7.66
N PRO A 281 -20.50 -1.13 -7.43
CA PRO A 281 -19.43 -0.48 -6.68
C PRO A 281 -19.08 0.92 -7.21
N HIS A 282 -18.66 1.81 -6.32
CA HIS A 282 -18.09 3.11 -6.69
C HIS A 282 -16.63 2.99 -7.14
N ALA A 283 -15.90 2.05 -6.55
CA ALA A 283 -14.50 1.80 -6.88
C ALA A 283 -14.10 0.32 -6.76
N ALA A 284 -13.03 -0.04 -7.48
CA ALA A 284 -12.42 -1.37 -7.47
C ALA A 284 -10.89 -1.26 -7.36
N THR A 285 -10.27 -2.13 -6.58
CA THR A 285 -8.81 -2.18 -6.40
C THR A 285 -8.30 -3.60 -6.18
N MET A 286 -7.01 -3.77 -6.42
CA MET A 286 -6.24 -4.96 -6.05
C MET A 286 -5.46 -4.78 -4.76
N VAL A 287 -5.48 -3.61 -4.12
CA VAL A 287 -4.80 -3.43 -2.83
C VAL A 287 -5.70 -3.93 -1.72
N PRO A 288 -5.22 -4.77 -0.78
CA PRO A 288 -3.82 -5.20 -0.57
C PRO A 288 -3.31 -6.42 -1.36
N ASN A 289 -4.15 -7.14 -2.08
CA ASN A 289 -3.81 -8.34 -2.90
C ASN A 289 -3.11 -8.04 -4.26
N TRP A 290 -2.04 -7.25 -4.26
CA TRP A 290 -1.40 -6.74 -5.49
C TRP A 290 -0.24 -7.61 -6.01
N GLU A 291 0.27 -8.49 -5.15
CA GLU A 291 1.38 -9.42 -5.37
C GLU A 291 1.10 -10.29 -6.61
N ARG A 292 2.13 -10.59 -7.41
CA ARG A 292 1.91 -11.29 -8.71
C ARG A 292 1.57 -12.76 -8.55
N ASN A 293 1.85 -13.35 -7.40
CA ASN A 293 1.55 -14.73 -7.05
C ASN A 293 0.17 -14.93 -6.38
N GLU A 294 -0.61 -13.87 -6.16
CA GLU A 294 -1.79 -13.93 -5.28
C GLU A 294 -3.13 -13.48 -5.85
N ARG A 295 -3.17 -12.80 -7.01
CA ARG A 295 -4.27 -11.96 -7.53
C ARG A 295 -5.69 -12.57 -7.68
N ASN A 296 -6.20 -13.26 -6.69
CA ASN A 296 -7.45 -13.99 -6.60
C ASN A 296 -8.50 -13.20 -5.83
N THR A 297 -8.07 -12.19 -5.06
CA THR A 297 -8.96 -11.33 -4.28
C THR A 297 -9.00 -9.93 -4.85
N LEU A 298 -10.21 -9.47 -5.16
CA LEU A 298 -10.50 -8.11 -5.59
C LEU A 298 -11.23 -7.37 -4.47
N VAL A 299 -10.96 -6.09 -4.29
CA VAL A 299 -11.64 -5.30 -3.24
C VAL A 299 -12.52 -4.23 -3.88
N MET A 300 -13.80 -4.25 -3.52
CA MET A 300 -14.80 -3.30 -3.99
C MET A 300 -15.14 -2.32 -2.88
N PHE A 301 -15.39 -1.07 -3.28
CA PHE A 301 -15.90 -0.01 -2.41
C PHE A 301 -17.22 0.53 -2.94
N GLY A 302 -18.22 0.66 -2.08
CA GLY A 302 -19.53 1.18 -2.44
C GLY A 302 -20.54 1.15 -1.29
N ASP A 303 -21.82 1.42 -1.62
CA ASP A 303 -22.94 1.35 -0.68
C ASP A 303 -23.53 -0.08 -0.64
N PHE A 304 -22.91 -0.99 0.11
CA PHE A 304 -23.28 -2.41 0.12
C PHE A 304 -24.17 -2.79 1.30
N GLY A 305 -24.08 -2.09 2.43
CA GLY A 305 -24.77 -2.53 3.63
C GLY A 305 -24.78 -1.54 4.77
N ASN A 306 -24.94 -2.10 5.97
CA ASN A 306 -24.83 -1.40 7.22
C ASN A 306 -24.49 -2.38 8.35
N ARG A 307 -24.34 -1.84 9.55
CA ARG A 307 -24.00 -2.60 10.77
C ARG A 307 -25.14 -3.44 11.34
N GLY A 308 -26.29 -3.56 10.68
CA GLY A 308 -27.45 -4.30 11.19
C GLY A 308 -27.16 -5.79 11.40
N ARG A 309 -27.76 -6.39 12.42
CA ARG A 309 -27.65 -7.84 12.73
C ARG A 309 -28.86 -8.62 12.24
N ALA A 310 -28.69 -9.93 12.11
CA ALA A 310 -29.74 -10.85 11.74
C ALA A 310 -30.99 -10.66 12.62
N GLY A 311 -32.12 -10.39 11.96
CA GLY A 311 -33.42 -10.17 12.61
C GLY A 311 -33.73 -8.72 12.97
N GLU A 312 -32.78 -7.80 12.79
CA GLU A 312 -33.06 -6.36 12.87
C GLU A 312 -33.72 -5.87 11.56
N PRO A 313 -34.79 -5.07 11.64
CA PRO A 313 -35.62 -4.71 10.47
C PRO A 313 -34.91 -3.79 9.48
N ASP A 314 -33.82 -3.15 9.89
CA ASP A 314 -33.01 -2.21 9.12
C ASP A 314 -31.67 -2.80 8.65
N GLN A 315 -31.42 -4.10 8.87
CA GLN A 315 -30.21 -4.75 8.36
C GLN A 315 -30.17 -4.69 6.82
N VAL A 316 -29.06 -4.22 6.27
CA VAL A 316 -28.78 -4.20 4.82
C VAL A 316 -27.42 -4.84 4.56
N PHE A 317 -27.36 -5.75 3.60
CA PHE A 317 -26.12 -6.40 3.15
C PHE A 317 -26.34 -7.07 1.78
N PRO A 318 -25.27 -7.35 1.01
CA PRO A 318 -25.36 -8.09 -0.24
C PRO A 318 -25.73 -9.55 0.01
N VAL A 319 -26.75 -10.05 -0.70
CA VAL A 319 -27.15 -11.47 -0.69
C VAL A 319 -26.77 -12.20 -1.96
N LYS A 320 -26.42 -11.45 -3.02
CA LYS A 320 -26.00 -12.00 -4.30
C LYS A 320 -24.99 -11.09 -4.98
N LEU A 321 -23.96 -11.69 -5.57
CA LEU A 321 -23.11 -11.09 -6.60
C LEU A 321 -23.39 -11.75 -7.95
N GLU A 322 -23.43 -10.96 -9.01
CA GLU A 322 -23.36 -11.40 -10.40
C GLU A 322 -22.22 -10.67 -11.11
N ILE A 323 -21.35 -11.41 -11.80
CA ILE A 323 -20.39 -10.81 -12.75
C ILE A 323 -21.13 -10.62 -14.08
N VAL A 324 -21.23 -9.38 -14.54
CA VAL A 324 -22.08 -8.99 -15.68
C VAL A 324 -21.28 -8.67 -16.94
N ASP A 325 -21.92 -8.78 -18.10
CA ASP A 325 -21.35 -8.30 -19.37
C ASP A 325 -21.68 -6.82 -19.54
N ASP A 326 -20.68 -5.97 -19.32
CA ASP A 326 -20.75 -4.51 -19.52
C ASP A 326 -20.10 -4.07 -20.85
N GLY A 327 -19.57 -5.02 -21.63
CA GLY A 327 -18.79 -4.80 -22.85
C GLY A 327 -17.26 -4.85 -22.66
N THR A 328 -16.77 -4.98 -21.43
CA THR A 328 -15.36 -5.13 -21.03
C THR A 328 -15.21 -6.27 -20.03
N PRO A 329 -15.38 -7.54 -20.47
CA PRO A 329 -15.53 -8.66 -19.55
C PRO A 329 -14.32 -8.83 -18.62
N LEU A 330 -14.60 -9.04 -17.34
CA LEU A 330 -13.63 -9.52 -16.35
C LEU A 330 -13.03 -10.88 -16.76
N MET A 331 -11.70 -10.97 -16.79
CA MET A 331 -10.95 -12.14 -17.26
C MET A 331 -10.04 -12.74 -16.18
N PHE A 332 -9.87 -14.05 -16.23
CA PHE A 332 -9.11 -14.85 -15.26
C PHE A 332 -8.19 -15.84 -15.96
N VAL A 333 -7.11 -16.26 -15.29
CA VAL A 333 -6.15 -17.26 -15.80
C VAL A 333 -6.20 -18.53 -14.96
N GLY A 334 -6.62 -19.64 -15.55
CA GLY A 334 -6.75 -20.93 -14.90
C GLY A 334 -5.71 -21.97 -15.31
N PRO A 335 -5.93 -23.24 -14.91
CA PRO A 335 -5.01 -24.35 -15.15
C PRO A 335 -4.51 -24.42 -16.60
N GLY A 336 -3.20 -24.57 -16.77
CA GLY A 336 -2.57 -24.61 -18.09
C GLY A 336 -2.52 -23.26 -18.83
N GLY A 337 -2.77 -22.15 -18.14
CA GLY A 337 -2.75 -20.80 -18.70
C GLY A 337 -3.99 -20.47 -19.54
N VAL A 338 -5.10 -21.16 -19.29
CA VAL A 338 -6.37 -20.90 -19.98
C VAL A 338 -6.96 -19.59 -19.49
N VAL A 339 -7.30 -18.69 -20.41
CA VAL A 339 -7.94 -17.42 -20.09
C VAL A 339 -9.45 -17.54 -20.29
N GLU A 340 -10.23 -17.29 -19.23
CA GLU A 340 -11.69 -17.35 -19.26
C GLU A 340 -12.34 -16.08 -18.71
N SER A 341 -13.58 -15.82 -19.16
CA SER A 341 -14.37 -14.70 -18.66
C SER A 341 -15.19 -15.13 -17.46
N GLY A 342 -15.25 -14.26 -16.44
CA GLY A 342 -16.13 -14.46 -15.28
C GLY A 342 -17.60 -14.14 -15.52
N VAL A 343 -17.98 -13.62 -16.69
CA VAL A 343 -19.36 -13.22 -16.99
C VAL A 343 -20.34 -14.36 -16.74
N GLY A 344 -21.37 -14.10 -15.93
CA GLY A 344 -22.41 -15.06 -15.57
C GLY A 344 -22.09 -15.89 -14.33
N LEU A 345 -20.91 -15.75 -13.73
CA LEU A 345 -20.65 -16.28 -12.39
C LEU A 345 -21.51 -15.56 -11.37
N THR A 346 -21.99 -16.32 -10.40
CA THR A 346 -22.83 -15.82 -9.33
C THR A 346 -22.40 -16.40 -8.00
N TRP A 347 -22.56 -15.62 -6.94
CA TRP A 347 -22.34 -16.05 -5.56
C TRP A 347 -23.48 -15.56 -4.68
N GLU A 348 -23.85 -16.32 -3.66
CA GLU A 348 -24.96 -16.00 -2.75
C GLU A 348 -24.58 -16.23 -1.29
N THR A 349 -25.16 -15.43 -0.40
CA THR A 349 -25.04 -15.58 1.05
C THR A 349 -26.30 -15.10 1.76
N ASP A 350 -26.52 -15.58 2.98
CA ASP A 350 -27.56 -15.13 3.90
C ASP A 350 -26.99 -14.50 5.19
N THR A 351 -25.67 -14.28 5.25
CA THR A 351 -24.98 -13.72 6.42
C THR A 351 -24.28 -12.39 6.13
N SER A 352 -24.27 -11.52 7.14
CA SER A 352 -23.51 -10.26 7.18
C SER A 352 -22.25 -10.41 8.06
N PRO A 353 -21.19 -9.60 7.85
CA PRO A 353 -20.01 -9.61 8.72
C PRO A 353 -20.33 -9.21 10.17
N TYR A 354 -21.49 -8.61 10.42
CA TYR A 354 -21.95 -8.25 11.77
C TYR A 354 -22.62 -9.43 12.51
N ASP A 355 -22.83 -10.55 11.81
CA ASP A 355 -23.34 -11.80 12.34
C ASP A 355 -22.23 -12.86 12.47
N VAL A 356 -21.39 -13.00 11.44
CA VAL A 356 -20.28 -13.96 11.37
C VAL A 356 -19.10 -13.31 10.66
N GLY A 357 -17.92 -13.33 11.28
CA GLY A 357 -16.70 -12.75 10.73
C GLY A 357 -16.05 -13.58 9.62
N PRO A 358 -14.77 -13.31 9.31
CA PRO A 358 -14.10 -13.93 8.18
C PRO A 358 -13.70 -15.38 8.50
N LYS A 359 -13.45 -16.16 7.44
CA LYS A 359 -13.12 -17.58 7.49
C LYS A 359 -12.18 -17.96 6.35
N LEU A 360 -11.71 -19.20 6.33
CA LEU A 360 -10.92 -19.76 5.25
C LEU A 360 -11.81 -20.13 4.05
N VAL A 361 -11.24 -20.04 2.86
CA VAL A 361 -11.83 -20.53 1.60
C VAL A 361 -10.87 -21.40 0.79
N GLY A 362 -9.64 -21.58 1.28
CA GLY A 362 -8.68 -22.50 0.73
C GLY A 362 -7.47 -22.69 1.64
N ALA A 363 -6.91 -23.90 1.61
CA ALA A 363 -5.59 -24.21 2.15
C ALA A 363 -4.86 -25.13 1.17
N LYS A 364 -3.62 -24.80 0.80
CA LYS A 364 -2.86 -25.52 -0.22
C LYS A 364 -1.42 -25.78 0.21
N LEU A 365 -1.03 -27.05 0.20
CA LEU A 365 0.32 -27.50 0.56
C LEU A 365 1.20 -27.55 -0.69
N ASN A 366 2.27 -26.75 -0.71
CA ASN A 366 3.28 -26.71 -1.76
C ASN A 366 4.69 -26.94 -1.20
N HIS A 367 5.62 -27.29 -2.09
CA HIS A 367 7.05 -27.15 -1.78
C HIS A 367 7.41 -25.66 -1.73
N ILE A 368 8.32 -25.32 -0.81
CA ILE A 368 9.05 -24.05 -0.89
C ILE A 368 10.12 -24.20 -1.98
N GLY A 369 10.26 -23.17 -2.80
CA GLY A 369 11.20 -23.15 -3.92
C GLY A 369 12.63 -22.84 -3.48
N ASP A 370 13.42 -22.28 -4.41
CA ASP A 370 14.74 -21.72 -4.12
C ASP A 370 14.71 -20.19 -3.91
N GLU A 371 13.61 -19.54 -4.30
CA GLU A 371 13.39 -18.09 -4.22
C GLU A 371 11.89 -17.75 -4.10
N PRO A 372 11.53 -16.55 -3.59
CA PRO A 372 10.16 -16.07 -3.48
C PRO A 372 9.61 -15.60 -4.84
N GLU A 373 9.29 -16.55 -5.72
CA GLU A 373 8.77 -16.24 -7.06
C GLU A 373 7.41 -15.52 -7.00
N GLY A 374 7.30 -14.40 -7.71
CA GLY A 374 6.06 -13.63 -7.83
C GLY A 374 5.71 -12.72 -6.66
N GLU A 375 6.54 -12.68 -5.60
CA GLU A 375 6.45 -11.66 -4.56
C GLU A 375 6.70 -10.26 -5.16
N GLY A 376 5.89 -9.31 -4.75
CA GLY A 376 5.93 -7.93 -5.18
C GLY A 376 5.26 -7.65 -6.54
N GLY A 377 5.72 -6.59 -7.22
CA GLY A 377 5.20 -6.13 -8.51
C GLY A 377 4.79 -4.65 -8.54
N VAL A 378 4.62 -4.01 -7.39
CA VAL A 378 4.26 -2.59 -7.25
C VAL A 378 5.26 -1.89 -6.34
N GLY A 379 6.30 -1.29 -6.92
CA GLY A 379 7.45 -0.78 -6.16
C GLY A 379 7.16 0.28 -5.09
N PHE A 380 6.01 0.96 -5.11
CA PHE A 380 5.61 1.83 -4.00
C PHE A 380 5.16 1.03 -2.77
N LEU A 381 4.43 -0.06 -2.98
CA LEU A 381 3.89 -0.93 -1.93
C LEU A 381 4.96 -1.88 -1.38
N GLU A 382 5.88 -2.34 -2.23
CA GLU A 382 7.02 -3.15 -1.80
C GLU A 382 7.82 -2.46 -0.68
N ASN A 383 8.00 -1.14 -0.73
CA ASN A 383 8.73 -0.40 0.31
C ASN A 383 7.97 -0.24 1.64
N LEU A 384 6.74 -0.73 1.75
CA LEU A 384 5.91 -0.61 2.95
C LEU A 384 5.84 -1.90 3.76
N ALA A 385 5.82 -3.06 3.10
CA ALA A 385 5.57 -4.34 3.76
C ALA A 385 6.56 -5.46 3.38
N LEU A 386 7.44 -5.25 2.39
CA LEU A 386 8.40 -6.29 1.95
C LEU A 386 9.82 -6.04 2.48
N PRO A 387 10.62 -7.11 2.66
CA PRO A 387 10.30 -8.51 2.37
C PRO A 387 9.56 -9.20 3.53
N ASN A 388 8.54 -9.98 3.21
CA ASN A 388 7.62 -10.70 4.12
C ASN A 388 7.59 -12.23 3.87
N ASP A 389 8.43 -12.72 2.95
CA ASP A 389 8.42 -14.10 2.48
C ASP A 389 9.17 -15.08 3.41
N GLU A 390 9.03 -16.39 3.14
CA GLU A 390 9.64 -17.44 3.95
C GLU A 390 11.19 -17.39 4.01
N PHE A 391 11.85 -16.85 3.00
CA PHE A 391 13.30 -16.71 2.96
C PHE A 391 13.77 -15.54 3.80
N ALA A 392 13.05 -14.41 3.76
CA ALA A 392 13.33 -13.26 4.60
C ALA A 392 13.15 -13.60 6.10
N LEU A 393 12.06 -14.27 6.44
CA LEU A 393 11.71 -14.59 7.84
C LEU A 393 12.52 -15.75 8.41
N TYR A 394 12.72 -16.82 7.64
CA TYR A 394 13.24 -18.09 8.17
C TYR A 394 14.46 -18.64 7.41
N GLY A 395 14.86 -18.01 6.30
CA GLY A 395 15.88 -18.55 5.40
C GLY A 395 15.37 -19.68 4.51
N GLY A 396 14.05 -19.83 4.40
CA GLY A 396 13.34 -20.84 3.60
C GLY A 396 12.53 -21.81 4.46
N GLY A 397 12.28 -23.00 3.92
CA GLY A 397 11.63 -24.13 4.57
C GLY A 397 11.52 -25.29 3.57
N ASP A 398 10.91 -26.41 3.97
CA ASP A 398 10.70 -27.54 3.05
C ASP A 398 9.34 -27.45 2.34
N PHE A 399 8.31 -26.98 3.05
CA PHE A 399 6.94 -26.88 2.57
C PHE A 399 6.25 -25.64 3.11
N LYS A 400 5.25 -25.16 2.39
CA LYS A 400 4.31 -24.14 2.89
C LYS A 400 2.87 -24.58 2.70
N ILE A 401 2.04 -24.30 3.69
CA ILE A 401 0.59 -24.28 3.50
C ILE A 401 0.20 -22.83 3.31
N ARG A 402 -0.12 -22.47 2.06
CA ARG A 402 -0.73 -21.17 1.76
C ARG A 402 -2.21 -21.24 2.05
N ILE A 403 -2.74 -20.30 2.81
CA ILE A 403 -4.17 -20.20 3.09
C ILE A 403 -4.77 -18.99 2.39
N LEU A 404 -6.04 -19.11 2.00
CA LEU A 404 -6.81 -18.04 1.39
C LEU A 404 -8.05 -17.78 2.23
N THR A 405 -8.31 -16.51 2.49
CA THR A 405 -9.36 -16.05 3.41
C THR A 405 -10.50 -15.35 2.67
N THR A 406 -11.70 -15.28 3.27
CA THR A 406 -12.85 -14.57 2.68
C THR A 406 -12.66 -13.05 2.58
N GLY A 407 -11.71 -12.50 3.33
CA GLY A 407 -11.46 -11.08 3.61
C GLY A 407 -10.24 -10.96 4.53
N GLY A 408 -9.65 -9.77 4.66
CA GLY A 408 -8.41 -9.59 5.44
C GLY A 408 -8.57 -10.13 6.86
N PHE A 409 -7.56 -10.83 7.35
CA PHE A 409 -7.53 -11.38 8.71
C PHE A 409 -6.71 -10.47 9.60
N SER A 410 -7.31 -10.02 10.70
CA SER A 410 -6.60 -9.31 11.77
C SER A 410 -6.99 -9.91 13.13
N PRO A 411 -6.11 -9.90 14.15
CA PRO A 411 -6.44 -10.34 15.51
C PRO A 411 -7.69 -9.66 16.10
N ASP A 412 -7.94 -8.41 15.70
CA ASP A 412 -9.01 -7.58 16.27
C ASP A 412 -9.65 -6.60 15.26
N GLY A 413 -9.23 -6.64 14.00
CA GLY A 413 -9.70 -5.76 12.93
C GLY A 413 -8.95 -4.43 12.83
N LEU A 414 -7.83 -4.28 13.54
CA LEU A 414 -6.93 -3.13 13.51
C LEU A 414 -5.44 -3.51 13.55
N THR A 415 -5.02 -4.40 14.46
CA THR A 415 -3.61 -4.82 14.58
C THR A 415 -3.24 -5.86 13.51
N GLY A 416 -1.95 -5.99 13.19
CA GLY A 416 -1.46 -7.00 12.25
C GLY A 416 -1.27 -8.37 12.91
N VAL A 417 -1.32 -9.44 12.12
CA VAL A 417 -0.89 -10.77 12.52
C VAL A 417 0.63 -10.81 12.50
N THR A 418 1.25 -11.37 13.54
CA THR A 418 2.72 -11.46 13.61
C THR A 418 3.22 -12.87 13.24
N PRO A 419 4.45 -12.99 12.70
CA PRO A 419 5.03 -14.28 12.29
C PRO A 419 5.10 -15.37 13.36
N ASP A 420 5.02 -15.03 14.65
CA ASP A 420 5.07 -15.95 15.78
C ASP A 420 3.69 -16.37 16.34
N GLN A 421 2.59 -15.85 15.78
CA GLN A 421 1.22 -16.08 16.28
C GLN A 421 0.53 -17.35 15.76
N PHE A 422 1.25 -18.27 15.10
CA PHE A 422 0.66 -19.54 14.64
C PHE A 422 -0.16 -20.24 15.75
N SER A 423 0.41 -20.35 16.95
CA SER A 423 -0.20 -21.10 18.06
C SER A 423 -1.42 -20.39 18.67
N ASP A 424 -1.60 -19.09 18.40
CA ASP A 424 -2.71 -18.30 18.90
C ASP A 424 -3.95 -18.47 18.01
N PHE A 425 -3.77 -18.75 16.71
CA PHE A 425 -4.86 -18.77 15.74
C PHE A 425 -5.09 -20.11 15.07
N PHE A 426 -4.04 -20.91 14.89
CA PHE A 426 -4.07 -22.09 14.03
C PHE A 426 -3.67 -23.36 14.76
N ARG A 427 -4.17 -24.48 14.22
CA ARG A 427 -3.55 -25.79 14.41
C ARG A 427 -3.69 -26.63 13.15
N LEU A 428 -2.74 -27.54 12.93
CA LEU A 428 -2.78 -28.46 11.79
C LEU A 428 -3.21 -29.85 12.24
N HIS A 429 -3.97 -30.52 11.37
CA HIS A 429 -4.33 -31.93 11.54
C HIS A 429 -3.48 -32.77 10.61
N ALA A 430 -2.83 -33.79 11.16
CA ALA A 430 -2.03 -34.73 10.40
C ALA A 430 -2.32 -36.18 10.80
N THR A 431 -1.95 -37.12 9.92
CA THR A 431 -2.02 -38.55 10.20
C THR A 431 -0.80 -38.99 11.01
N GLY A 432 -1.02 -39.56 12.20
CA GLY A 432 -0.01 -40.11 13.09
C GLY A 432 0.47 -41.51 12.68
N PRO A 433 1.55 -42.03 13.31
CA PRO A 433 2.18 -43.30 12.94
C PRO A 433 1.26 -44.53 12.97
N ASP A 434 0.25 -44.53 13.85
CA ASP A 434 -0.73 -45.62 13.98
C ASP A 434 -2.06 -45.32 13.24
N GLY A 435 -2.11 -44.24 12.46
CA GLY A 435 -3.28 -43.79 11.70
C GLY A 435 -4.28 -42.94 12.48
N GLU A 436 -3.93 -42.52 13.70
CA GLU A 436 -4.65 -41.53 14.50
C GLU A 436 -4.47 -40.11 13.96
N THR A 437 -5.31 -39.17 14.40
CA THR A 437 -5.10 -37.75 14.12
C THR A 437 -4.15 -37.16 15.16
N VAL A 438 -3.07 -36.54 14.71
CA VAL A 438 -2.16 -35.72 15.51
C VAL A 438 -2.49 -34.25 15.26
N LEU A 439 -2.65 -33.48 16.33
CA LEU A 439 -2.80 -32.03 16.27
C LEU A 439 -1.43 -31.38 16.45
N MET A 440 -1.03 -30.57 15.48
CA MET A 440 0.17 -29.74 15.54
C MET A 440 -0.24 -28.33 15.96
N THR A 441 0.10 -27.95 17.19
CA THR A 441 -0.43 -26.76 17.88
C THR A 441 0.64 -25.74 18.27
N GLU A 442 1.92 -26.09 18.13
CA GLU A 442 3.05 -25.28 18.58
C GLU A 442 4.10 -25.17 17.47
N THR A 443 4.71 -23.99 17.35
CA THR A 443 5.88 -23.76 16.51
C THR A 443 7.14 -24.35 17.16
N GLY A 444 8.13 -24.70 16.34
CA GLY A 444 9.42 -25.20 16.82
C GLY A 444 9.42 -26.63 17.39
N VAL A 445 8.29 -27.32 17.38
CA VAL A 445 8.13 -28.69 17.89
C VAL A 445 8.17 -29.72 16.75
N ASP A 446 8.98 -30.75 16.93
CA ASP A 446 9.03 -31.92 16.04
C ASP A 446 7.87 -32.88 16.35
N TYR A 447 6.90 -32.99 15.45
CA TYR A 447 5.77 -33.91 15.56
C TYR A 447 6.07 -35.22 14.83
N GLU A 448 5.92 -36.35 15.52
CA GLU A 448 6.02 -37.69 14.93
C GLU A 448 4.72 -38.03 14.19
N LEU A 449 4.81 -38.21 12.87
CA LEU A 449 3.69 -38.45 11.97
C LEU A 449 3.87 -39.74 11.17
N ALA A 450 2.84 -40.12 10.43
CA ALA A 450 2.95 -41.22 9.48
C ALA A 450 4.04 -40.92 8.43
N GLY A 451 5.13 -41.68 8.50
CA GLY A 451 6.20 -41.62 7.50
C GLY A 451 7.36 -40.68 7.80
N GLY A 452 7.36 -39.99 8.94
CA GLY A 452 8.48 -39.15 9.36
C GLY A 452 8.11 -38.11 10.40
N THR A 453 8.92 -37.06 10.48
CA THR A 453 8.71 -35.93 11.40
C THR A 453 8.34 -34.68 10.61
N LEU A 454 7.48 -33.83 11.17
CA LEU A 454 7.16 -32.52 10.62
C LEU A 454 7.13 -31.47 11.74
N ARG A 455 7.58 -30.26 11.44
CA ARG A 455 7.64 -29.13 12.37
C ARG A 455 7.03 -27.89 11.73
N VAL A 456 6.23 -27.16 12.51
CA VAL A 456 5.80 -25.81 12.13
C VAL A 456 6.89 -24.82 12.52
N VAL A 457 7.31 -23.98 11.57
CA VAL A 457 8.33 -22.96 11.77
C VAL A 457 7.70 -21.65 12.26
N GLY A 458 6.67 -21.17 11.55
CA GLY A 458 5.95 -19.93 11.87
C GLY A 458 5.04 -19.51 10.70
N LEU A 459 4.62 -18.24 10.71
CA LEU A 459 3.81 -17.62 9.66
C LEU A 459 4.66 -16.68 8.79
N SER A 460 4.45 -16.68 7.47
CA SER A 460 4.98 -15.67 6.53
C SER A 460 3.84 -15.13 5.66
N ASP A 461 4.16 -14.30 4.65
CA ASP A 461 3.14 -13.57 3.86
C ASP A 461 2.40 -12.57 4.76
N LEU A 462 3.19 -11.77 5.50
CA LEU A 462 2.69 -10.81 6.48
C LEU A 462 3.48 -9.50 6.38
N GLY A 463 4.64 -9.42 7.03
CA GLY A 463 5.49 -8.23 7.01
C GLY A 463 6.95 -8.53 7.28
N GLU A 464 7.75 -7.48 7.47
CA GLU A 464 9.20 -7.62 7.66
C GLU A 464 9.59 -8.47 8.87
N PRO A 465 10.76 -9.15 8.83
CA PRO A 465 11.27 -9.92 9.96
C PRO A 465 11.65 -9.03 11.16
N GLU A 466 11.49 -9.57 12.38
CA GLU A 466 11.89 -8.86 13.60
C GLU A 466 13.38 -8.47 13.57
N GLY A 467 13.66 -7.22 13.93
CA GLY A 467 14.99 -6.63 13.89
C GLY A 467 15.02 -5.32 13.11
N GLY A 468 16.14 -4.59 13.17
CA GLY A 468 16.27 -3.34 12.42
C GLY A 468 15.34 -2.20 12.83
N GLY A 469 14.58 -2.34 13.93
CA GLY A 469 13.50 -1.43 14.34
C GLY A 469 12.10 -2.01 14.16
N ILE A 470 11.98 -3.20 13.53
CA ILE A 470 10.73 -3.95 13.44
C ILE A 470 10.57 -4.79 14.70
N HIS A 471 9.39 -4.71 15.30
CA HIS A 471 8.99 -5.40 16.51
C HIS A 471 7.64 -6.09 16.28
N TYR A 472 7.50 -7.32 16.76
CA TYR A 472 6.24 -8.05 16.73
C TYR A 472 5.38 -7.64 17.94
N ASP A 473 4.86 -6.41 17.86
CA ASP A 473 3.97 -5.80 18.84
C ASP A 473 2.72 -5.21 18.15
N ASP A 474 1.92 -4.42 18.86
CA ASP A 474 0.68 -3.86 18.31
C ASP A 474 0.89 -2.98 17.07
N CYS A 475 2.11 -2.45 16.86
CA CYS A 475 2.47 -1.63 15.71
C CYS A 475 3.09 -2.43 14.56
N TYR A 476 3.15 -3.76 14.66
CA TYR A 476 3.62 -4.58 13.55
C TYR A 476 2.78 -4.33 12.30
N PHE A 477 3.46 -3.93 11.22
CA PHE A 477 2.84 -3.61 9.95
C PHE A 477 2.92 -4.81 9.01
N GLU A 478 1.78 -5.46 8.78
CA GLU A 478 1.60 -6.48 7.74
C GLU A 478 1.08 -5.85 6.43
N ASP A 479 1.27 -6.55 5.31
CA ASP A 479 0.75 -6.25 3.97
C ASP A 479 -0.78 -6.21 3.90
N SER A 480 -1.46 -6.85 4.87
CA SER A 480 -2.91 -6.88 5.10
C SER A 480 -3.71 -7.60 4.00
N ASP A 481 -3.09 -8.46 3.20
CA ASP A 481 -3.78 -9.19 2.13
C ASP A 481 -4.58 -10.41 2.63
N ASN A 482 -4.99 -11.25 1.69
CA ASN A 482 -5.86 -12.40 1.96
C ASN A 482 -5.11 -13.73 2.09
N TYR A 483 -3.79 -13.67 2.10
CA TYR A 483 -2.88 -14.78 2.16
C TYR A 483 -2.13 -14.79 3.49
N ILE A 484 -1.89 -16.01 3.99
CA ILE A 484 -0.97 -16.26 5.09
C ILE A 484 -0.32 -17.61 4.79
N ASP A 485 1.00 -17.68 4.92
CA ASP A 485 1.75 -18.90 4.70
C ASP A 485 2.15 -19.54 6.03
N ILE A 486 1.81 -20.82 6.22
CA ILE A 486 2.31 -21.62 7.35
C ILE A 486 3.52 -22.40 6.89
N ILE A 487 4.69 -22.06 7.43
CA ILE A 487 5.98 -22.63 7.01
C ILE A 487 6.30 -23.91 7.79
N LEU A 488 6.75 -24.93 7.07
CA LEU A 488 6.97 -26.28 7.58
C LEU A 488 8.34 -26.82 7.18
N GLU A 489 8.93 -27.63 8.07
CA GLU A 489 10.15 -28.39 7.81
C GLU A 489 9.97 -29.86 8.21
N GLY A 490 10.55 -30.77 7.45
CA GLY A 490 10.56 -32.20 7.77
C GLY A 490 10.44 -33.13 6.56
N ASP A 491 9.86 -34.31 6.80
CA ASP A 491 9.75 -35.37 5.79
C ASP A 491 8.52 -35.17 4.88
N GLU A 492 8.72 -35.26 3.55
CA GLU A 492 7.62 -35.14 2.57
C GLU A 492 6.48 -36.14 2.80
N VAL A 493 6.79 -37.37 3.23
CA VAL A 493 5.76 -38.38 3.52
C VAL A 493 4.87 -37.94 4.70
N ALA A 494 5.45 -37.29 5.70
CA ALA A 494 4.72 -36.71 6.82
C ALA A 494 3.90 -35.49 6.39
N ALA A 495 4.47 -34.61 5.57
CA ALA A 495 3.76 -33.45 4.99
C ALA A 495 2.53 -33.90 4.16
N ARG A 496 2.65 -34.97 3.36
CA ARG A 496 1.52 -35.56 2.63
C ARG A 496 0.41 -36.10 3.54
N GLY A 497 0.71 -36.35 4.81
CA GLY A 497 -0.24 -36.77 5.83
C GLY A 497 -1.06 -35.65 6.47
N LEU A 498 -0.79 -34.38 6.11
CA LEU A 498 -1.59 -33.22 6.52
C LEU A 498 -2.98 -33.26 5.88
N THR A 499 -4.00 -32.94 6.66
CA THR A 499 -5.40 -33.06 6.24
C THR A 499 -6.20 -31.77 6.35
N PHE A 500 -5.99 -30.97 7.40
CA PHE A 500 -6.75 -29.76 7.65
C PHE A 500 -5.90 -28.67 8.29
N VAL A 501 -6.19 -27.42 7.94
CA VAL A 501 -5.91 -26.25 8.78
C VAL A 501 -7.16 -25.97 9.61
N GLU A 502 -7.01 -25.79 10.92
CA GLU A 502 -8.11 -25.41 11.80
C GLU A 502 -7.86 -24.04 12.41
N ILE A 503 -8.93 -23.23 12.49
CA ILE A 503 -9.02 -22.03 13.32
C ILE A 503 -9.99 -22.36 14.48
N PRO A 504 -9.48 -22.63 15.71
CA PRO A 504 -10.35 -23.03 16.82
C PRO A 504 -11.20 -21.88 17.39
N THR A 505 -10.71 -20.64 17.31
CA THR A 505 -11.28 -19.39 17.86
C THR A 505 -11.22 -19.22 19.38
N ALA A 506 -11.48 -17.99 19.84
CA ALA A 506 -11.59 -17.63 21.26
C ALA A 506 -12.72 -18.33 22.04
N ALA A 507 -13.53 -19.17 21.38
CA ALA A 507 -14.44 -20.09 22.06
C ALA A 507 -13.69 -21.25 22.76
N GLU A 508 -12.46 -21.55 22.34
CA GLU A 508 -11.55 -22.52 22.96
C GLU A 508 -10.45 -21.79 23.76
N GLU A 509 -10.13 -22.28 24.96
CA GLU A 509 -9.10 -21.67 25.82
C GLU A 509 -7.73 -21.73 25.14
N GLY A 510 -7.06 -20.57 25.04
CA GLY A 510 -5.72 -20.47 24.46
C GLY A 510 -5.69 -20.02 23.00
N TYR A 511 -6.84 -19.88 22.34
CA TYR A 511 -6.92 -19.38 20.96
C TYR A 511 -7.59 -18.00 20.88
N LEU A 512 -7.30 -17.29 19.81
CA LEU A 512 -7.90 -16.02 19.42
C LEU A 512 -8.80 -16.19 18.18
N SER A 513 -9.63 -15.19 17.92
CA SER A 513 -10.48 -15.13 16.72
C SER A 513 -9.93 -14.11 15.76
N PHE A 514 -10.02 -14.37 14.46
CA PHE A 514 -9.80 -13.33 13.45
C PHE A 514 -11.02 -12.44 13.27
N TYR A 515 -10.77 -11.22 12.81
CA TYR A 515 -11.77 -10.24 12.41
C TYR A 515 -11.42 -9.68 11.03
N ASN A 516 -12.44 -9.27 10.28
CA ASN A 516 -12.25 -8.37 9.15
C ASN A 516 -11.75 -7.01 9.67
N PRO A 517 -11.19 -6.15 8.80
CA PRO A 517 -11.05 -4.74 9.12
C PRO A 517 -12.41 -4.17 9.58
N GLY A 518 -12.41 -3.25 10.54
CA GLY A 518 -13.65 -2.81 11.20
C GLY A 518 -14.14 -3.74 12.33
N GLY A 519 -13.29 -4.66 12.77
CA GLY A 519 -13.38 -5.32 14.07
C GLY A 519 -13.17 -4.36 15.25
N PRO A 520 -13.33 -4.85 16.49
CA PRO A 520 -13.38 -4.01 17.69
C PRO A 520 -12.06 -3.31 18.05
N GLY A 521 -10.93 -3.81 17.56
CA GLY A 521 -9.58 -3.47 18.03
C GLY A 521 -9.38 -3.67 19.53
N PRO A 522 -8.23 -3.21 20.06
CA PRO A 522 -7.91 -3.35 21.48
C PRO A 522 -8.78 -2.46 22.39
N GLU A 523 -9.21 -1.28 21.89
CA GLU A 523 -9.95 -0.26 22.64
C GLU A 523 -11.31 0.09 21.99
N PRO A 524 -12.30 -0.83 21.97
CA PRO A 524 -13.56 -0.60 21.26
C PRO A 524 -14.41 0.53 21.88
N PHE A 525 -15.03 1.33 21.03
CA PHE A 525 -16.01 2.34 21.45
C PHE A 525 -17.34 1.67 21.84
N PRO A 526 -17.88 1.93 23.06
CA PRO A 526 -19.09 1.25 23.54
C PRO A 526 -20.35 1.43 22.68
N GLU A 527 -20.45 2.53 21.94
CA GLU A 527 -21.58 2.85 21.07
C GLU A 527 -21.44 2.35 19.63
N VAL A 528 -20.25 1.88 19.25
CA VAL A 528 -19.98 1.38 17.89
C VAL A 528 -20.23 -0.12 17.85
N ARG A 529 -20.79 -0.57 16.73
CA ARG A 529 -20.93 -1.99 16.44
C ARG A 529 -19.87 -2.40 15.42
N TYR A 530 -19.07 -3.37 15.80
CA TYR A 530 -17.96 -3.88 15.00
C TYR A 530 -18.33 -5.16 14.28
N ALA A 531 -17.54 -5.51 13.27
CA ALA A 531 -17.60 -6.83 12.63
C ALA A 531 -17.49 -7.94 13.70
N ALA A 532 -18.21 -9.03 13.50
CA ALA A 532 -18.18 -10.18 14.37
C ALA A 532 -16.84 -10.93 14.24
N PRO A 533 -16.42 -11.68 15.27
CA PRO A 533 -15.31 -12.60 15.13
C PRO A 533 -15.62 -13.69 14.10
N GLY A 534 -14.57 -14.18 13.45
CA GLY A 534 -14.61 -15.38 12.63
C GLY A 534 -15.12 -16.60 13.41
N PRO A 535 -15.87 -17.51 12.77
CA PRO A 535 -16.33 -18.73 13.41
C PRO A 535 -15.19 -19.77 13.49
N PRO A 536 -15.32 -20.83 14.30
CA PRO A 536 -14.47 -22.00 14.18
C PRO A 536 -14.51 -22.54 12.75
N ASP A 537 -13.35 -22.83 12.20
CA ASP A 537 -13.22 -23.25 10.81
C ASP A 537 -12.24 -24.41 10.67
N LEU A 538 -12.53 -25.30 9.72
CA LEU A 538 -11.74 -26.50 9.46
C LEU A 538 -11.63 -26.68 7.94
N GLU A 539 -10.58 -26.11 7.38
CA GLU A 539 -10.36 -26.04 5.94
C GLU A 539 -9.51 -27.24 5.47
N PRO A 540 -10.00 -28.04 4.51
CA PRO A 540 -9.22 -29.14 3.96
C PRO A 540 -7.98 -28.64 3.22
N ILE A 541 -6.86 -29.34 3.41
CA ILE A 541 -5.61 -29.04 2.70
C ILE A 541 -5.62 -29.72 1.34
N ILE A 542 -5.49 -28.93 0.28
CA ILE A 542 -5.20 -29.43 -1.06
C ILE A 542 -3.72 -29.82 -1.11
N ASN A 543 -3.43 -31.08 -1.42
CA ASN A 543 -2.06 -31.53 -1.61
C ASN A 543 -1.59 -31.16 -3.02
N ALA A 544 -0.76 -30.12 -3.11
CA ALA A 544 -0.23 -29.56 -4.35
C ALA A 544 1.30 -29.73 -4.42
N LEU A 545 1.82 -30.84 -3.90
CA LEU A 545 3.25 -31.16 -3.96
C LEU A 545 3.68 -31.65 -5.36
N ASP A 546 2.81 -32.41 -6.05
CA ASP A 546 3.09 -32.97 -7.38
C ASP A 546 2.67 -32.05 -8.54
N ASP A 547 1.62 -31.26 -8.31
CA ASP A 547 1.16 -30.16 -9.18
C ASP A 547 0.97 -28.94 -8.27
N PRO A 548 1.80 -27.90 -8.40
CA PRO A 548 1.76 -26.75 -7.49
C PRO A 548 0.45 -25.95 -7.61
N MET A 549 -0.33 -26.19 -8.66
CA MET A 549 -1.54 -25.43 -8.97
C MET A 549 -1.26 -23.93 -9.09
N ARG A 550 -0.27 -23.60 -9.91
CA ARG A 550 0.18 -22.23 -10.17
C ARG A 550 0.20 -21.90 -11.65
N VAL A 551 0.01 -20.63 -11.99
CA VAL A 551 -0.01 -20.09 -13.36
C VAL A 551 0.82 -18.82 -13.46
N SER A 552 1.50 -18.64 -14.59
CA SER A 552 2.15 -17.38 -14.94
C SER A 552 1.53 -16.83 -16.22
N TYR A 553 1.47 -15.50 -16.31
CA TYR A 553 0.93 -14.78 -17.45
C TYR A 553 1.71 -13.48 -17.63
N ASP A 554 2.21 -13.23 -18.84
CA ASP A 554 2.82 -11.96 -19.22
C ASP A 554 2.04 -11.42 -20.43
N PRO A 555 1.43 -10.22 -20.34
CA PRO A 555 0.80 -9.60 -21.50
C PRO A 555 1.86 -9.21 -22.54
N ASP A 556 1.69 -9.68 -23.77
CA ASP A 556 2.57 -9.40 -24.92
C ASP A 556 2.84 -7.90 -25.20
#